data_AF-A0A4Q4V9L2-F1
#
_entry.id   AF-A0A4Q4V9L2-F1
#
_cell.length_a   1.000
_cell.length_b   1.000
_cell.length_c   1.000
_cell.angle_alpha   90.00
_cell.angle_beta   90.00
_cell.angle_gamma   90.00
#
_symmetry.space_group_name_H-M   'P 1'
#
loop_
_entity.id
_entity.type
_entity.pdbx_description
1 polymer ?
#
loop_
_entity_poly.entity_id
_entity_poly.type
_entity_poly.pdbx_seq_one_letter_code
_entity_poly.pdbx_strand_id
1 'polypeptide(L)'
;MNKATKLEAAQQAIGYRFNDPNLLWEALQASGSGVHSIDGRTVAEGNRQLALVGDKVIALHLALMGRERGERVGQISDRISARSQNARLQEICDGSGLTACIQNNPSQGGVVQPRTKTAAVEAVVAAAHCDGGMPAAQTVMLNLGIV
;
A
#
# COMPACT_ATOMS: atom_id res chain seq x y z
N MET A 1 -6.39 18.18 -3.84
CA MET A 1 -5.56 17.82 -5.01
C MET A 1 -6.40 17.07 -6.03
N ASN A 2 -6.18 17.30 -7.32
CA ASN A 2 -6.83 16.52 -8.40
C ASN A 2 -6.15 15.14 -8.57
N LYS A 3 -6.75 14.25 -9.38
CA LYS A 3 -6.24 12.89 -9.61
C LYS A 3 -4.78 12.87 -10.09
N ALA A 4 -4.44 13.68 -11.09
CA ALA A 4 -3.11 13.68 -11.68
C ALA A 4 -2.03 14.09 -10.67
N THR A 5 -2.27 15.15 -9.88
CA THR A 5 -1.35 15.60 -8.83
C THR A 5 -1.17 14.55 -7.73
N LYS A 6 -2.26 13.88 -7.34
CA LYS A 6 -2.20 12.79 -6.33
C LYS A 6 -1.37 11.61 -6.82
N LEU A 7 -1.57 11.20 -8.07
CA LEU A 7 -0.80 10.11 -8.68
C LEU A 7 0.69 10.47 -8.78
N GLU A 8 1.00 11.69 -9.22
CA GLU A 8 2.38 12.16 -9.31
C GLU A 8 3.07 12.16 -7.95
N ALA A 9 2.44 12.76 -6.94
CA ALA A 9 2.98 12.81 -5.58
C ALA A 9 3.13 11.41 -4.97
N ALA A 10 2.15 10.52 -5.18
CA ALA A 10 2.23 9.14 -4.68
C ALA A 10 3.36 8.35 -5.35
N GLN A 11 3.55 8.45 -6.67
CA GLN A 11 4.66 7.80 -7.37
C GLN A 11 6.03 8.28 -6.89
N GLN A 12 6.14 9.58 -6.57
CA GLN A 12 7.35 10.12 -5.95
C GLN A 12 7.57 9.57 -4.53
N ALA A 13 6.52 9.55 -3.70
CA ALA A 13 6.58 9.05 -2.33
C ALA A 13 6.99 7.57 -2.23
N ILE A 14 6.49 6.73 -3.13
CA ILE A 14 6.82 5.30 -3.17
C ILE A 14 8.05 5.00 -4.05
N GLY A 15 8.57 6.01 -4.76
CA GLY A 15 9.66 5.93 -5.74
C GLY A 15 9.51 4.83 -6.79
N TYR A 16 8.29 4.60 -7.27
CA TYR A 16 7.96 3.67 -8.36
C TYR A 16 7.02 4.35 -9.35
N ARG A 17 7.33 4.23 -10.65
CA ARG A 17 6.51 4.75 -11.76
C ARG A 17 5.68 3.61 -12.33
N PHE A 18 4.36 3.75 -12.27
CA PHE A 18 3.44 2.73 -12.74
C PHE A 18 3.34 2.72 -14.26
N ASN A 19 3.29 1.52 -14.84
CA ASN A 19 2.92 1.33 -16.24
C ASN A 19 1.40 1.50 -16.44
N ASP A 20 0.60 0.97 -15.50
CA ASP A 20 -0.82 1.27 -15.35
C ASP A 20 -1.09 2.13 -14.10
N PRO A 21 -1.19 3.47 -14.23
CA PRO A 21 -1.51 4.37 -13.12
C PRO A 21 -2.88 4.11 -12.48
N ASN A 22 -3.78 3.35 -13.12
CA ASN A 22 -5.07 3.00 -12.52
C ASN A 22 -4.91 2.02 -11.34
N LEU A 23 -3.88 1.18 -11.32
CA LEU A 23 -3.56 0.34 -10.16
C LEU A 23 -3.20 1.19 -8.94
N LEU A 24 -2.38 2.23 -9.13
CA LEU A 24 -2.08 3.18 -8.06
C LEU A 24 -3.33 3.99 -7.67
N TRP A 25 -4.14 4.39 -8.65
CA TRP A 25 -5.38 5.12 -8.36
C TRP A 25 -6.32 4.31 -7.48
N GLU A 26 -6.45 3.01 -7.75
CA GLU A 26 -7.20 2.05 -6.94
C GLU A 26 -6.64 1.94 -5.52
N ALA A 27 -5.32 1.79 -5.36
CA ALA A 27 -4.66 1.72 -4.06
C ALA A 27 -4.90 2.96 -3.18
N LEU A 28 -5.11 4.13 -3.80
CA LEU A 28 -5.39 5.38 -3.11
C LEU A 28 -6.87 5.57 -2.76
N GLN A 29 -7.79 4.69 -3.16
CA GLN A 29 -9.21 4.83 -2.83
C GLN A 29 -9.52 4.33 -1.43
N ALA A 30 -9.93 5.23 -0.53
CA ALA A 30 -10.52 4.79 0.74
C ALA A 30 -11.85 4.06 0.50
N SER A 31 -12.20 3.13 1.38
CA SER A 31 -13.55 2.56 1.41
C SER A 31 -14.59 3.68 1.56
N GLY A 32 -15.54 3.74 0.64
CA GLY A 32 -16.54 4.81 0.60
C GLY A 32 -16.04 6.13 -0.01
N SER A 33 -14.98 6.11 -0.83
CA SER A 33 -14.54 7.29 -1.59
C SER A 33 -15.54 7.75 -2.67
N GLY A 34 -16.57 6.94 -2.96
CA GLY A 34 -17.56 7.16 -4.02
C GLY A 34 -17.13 6.61 -5.39
N VAL A 35 -15.93 6.02 -5.49
CA VAL A 35 -15.48 5.31 -6.69
C VAL A 35 -15.82 3.83 -6.55
N HIS A 36 -16.53 3.28 -7.54
CA HIS A 36 -16.97 1.87 -7.52
C HIS A 36 -16.36 1.02 -8.63
N SER A 37 -15.81 1.65 -9.67
CA SER A 37 -15.05 0.96 -10.71
C SER A 37 -13.90 1.81 -11.23
N ILE A 38 -12.79 1.16 -11.54
CA ILE A 38 -11.62 1.74 -12.19
C ILE A 38 -11.22 0.77 -13.30
N ASP A 39 -11.19 1.23 -14.55
CA ASP A 39 -10.73 0.42 -15.69
C ASP A 39 -11.40 -0.97 -15.78
N GLY A 40 -12.72 -1.02 -15.59
CA GLY A 40 -13.51 -2.26 -15.62
C GLY A 40 -13.38 -3.16 -14.38
N ARG A 41 -12.49 -2.85 -13.43
CA ARG A 41 -12.37 -3.55 -12.14
C ARG A 41 -13.36 -2.99 -11.13
N THR A 42 -13.94 -3.85 -10.30
CA THR A 42 -14.83 -3.43 -9.21
C THR A 42 -14.02 -3.03 -7.99
N VAL A 43 -14.23 -1.81 -7.50
CA VAL A 43 -13.51 -1.24 -6.34
C VAL A 43 -14.49 -0.75 -5.27
N ALA A 44 -15.60 -1.47 -5.09
CA ALA A 44 -16.70 -1.09 -4.20
C ALA A 44 -16.26 -0.90 -2.73
N GLU A 45 -15.21 -1.61 -2.30
CA GLU A 45 -14.62 -1.49 -0.96
C GLU A 45 -13.37 -0.59 -0.95
N GLY A 46 -13.15 0.18 -2.02
CA GLY A 46 -11.92 0.94 -2.24
C GLY A 46 -10.70 0.02 -2.31
N ASN A 47 -9.62 0.44 -1.65
CA ASN A 47 -8.32 -0.22 -1.66
C ASN A 47 -8.23 -1.48 -0.79
N ARG A 48 -9.32 -1.91 -0.12
CA ARG A 48 -9.25 -2.99 0.88
C ARG A 48 -8.88 -4.35 0.30
N GLN A 49 -9.27 -4.62 -0.95
CA GLN A 49 -8.86 -5.84 -1.64
C GLN A 49 -7.36 -5.84 -1.94
N LEU A 50 -6.83 -4.72 -2.46
CA LEU A 50 -5.39 -4.55 -2.64
C LEU A 50 -4.64 -4.59 -1.32
N ALA A 51 -5.16 -4.00 -0.24
CA ALA A 51 -4.53 -4.04 1.07
C ALA A 51 -4.36 -5.49 1.57
N LEU A 52 -5.39 -6.33 1.42
CA LEU A 52 -5.31 -7.74 1.76
C LEU A 52 -4.22 -8.47 0.95
N VAL A 53 -4.13 -8.21 -0.36
CA VAL A 53 -3.07 -8.77 -1.21
C VAL A 53 -1.70 -8.28 -0.74
N GLY A 54 -1.58 -6.99 -0.44
CA GLY A 54 -0.35 -6.32 -0.03
C GLY A 54 0.24 -6.88 1.26
N ASP A 55 -0.60 -7.12 2.26
CA ASP A 55 -0.21 -7.82 3.50
C ASP A 55 0.46 -9.17 3.17
N LYS A 56 -0.12 -9.95 2.25
CA LYS A 56 0.45 -11.25 1.85
C LYS A 56 1.72 -11.12 1.02
N VAL A 57 1.83 -10.11 0.15
CA VAL A 57 3.05 -9.83 -0.60
C VAL A 57 4.20 -9.46 0.33
N ILE A 58 3.95 -8.59 1.32
CA ILE A 58 4.95 -8.19 2.33
C ILE A 58 5.37 -9.42 3.15
N ALA A 59 4.42 -10.20 3.66
CA ALA A 59 4.71 -11.39 4.45
C ALA A 59 5.53 -12.42 3.67
N LEU A 60 5.19 -12.67 2.40
CA LEU A 60 5.94 -13.58 1.53
C LEU A 60 7.37 -13.09 1.31
N HIS A 61 7.55 -11.80 1.02
CA HIS A 61 8.89 -11.24 0.81
C HIS A 61 9.77 -11.38 2.07
N LEU A 62 9.22 -11.05 3.25
CA LEU A 62 9.92 -11.22 4.52
C LEU A 62 10.27 -12.69 4.81
N ALA A 63 9.37 -13.63 4.48
CA ALA A 63 9.61 -15.06 4.63
C ALA A 63 10.73 -15.56 3.71
N LEU A 64 10.75 -15.11 2.45
CA LEU A 64 11.81 -15.43 1.50
C LEU A 64 13.16 -14.91 1.96
N MET A 65 13.24 -13.64 2.40
CA MET A 65 14.48 -13.09 2.96
C MET A 65 14.97 -13.87 4.18
N GLY A 66 14.06 -14.23 5.09
CA GLY A 66 14.42 -15.01 6.27
C GLY A 66 14.95 -16.41 5.92
N ARG A 67 14.31 -17.06 4.95
CA ARG A 67 14.77 -18.34 4.41
C ARG A 67 16.17 -18.24 3.79
N GLU A 68 16.43 -17.23 2.98
CA GLU A 68 17.74 -16.99 2.36
C GLU A 68 18.83 -16.72 3.39
N ARG A 69 18.48 -16.06 4.51
CA ARG A 69 19.39 -15.79 5.64
C ARG A 69 19.58 -16.98 6.58
N GLY A 70 18.88 -18.10 6.36
CA GLY A 70 18.92 -19.26 7.26
C GLY A 70 18.32 -19.00 8.64
N GLU A 71 17.36 -18.07 8.73
CA GLU A 71 16.69 -17.72 9.99
C GLU A 71 15.75 -18.83 10.47
N ARG A 72 15.56 -18.92 11.79
CA ARG A 72 14.59 -19.83 12.39
C ARG A 72 13.17 -19.35 12.12
N VAL A 73 12.22 -20.27 12.03
CA VAL A 73 10.78 -19.98 11.80
C VAL A 73 10.26 -18.90 12.76
N GLY A 74 10.60 -18.97 14.06
CA GLY A 74 10.17 -17.96 15.04
C GLY A 74 10.65 -16.54 14.71
N GLN A 75 11.92 -16.39 14.28
CA GLN A 75 12.47 -15.08 13.90
C GLN A 75 11.76 -14.48 12.69
N ILE A 76 11.41 -15.33 11.72
CA ILE A 76 10.65 -14.94 10.53
C ILE A 76 9.24 -14.50 10.93
N SER A 77 8.53 -15.31 11.72
CA SER A 77 7.18 -15.01 12.21
C SER A 77 7.12 -13.72 13.05
N ASP A 78 8.10 -13.51 13.92
CA ASP A 78 8.20 -12.30 14.75
C ASP A 78 8.41 -11.06 13.87
N ARG A 79 9.27 -11.16 12.84
CA ARG A 79 9.51 -10.07 11.89
C ARG A 79 8.26 -9.71 11.09
N ILE A 80 7.53 -10.72 10.58
CA ILE A 80 6.27 -10.51 9.86
C ILE A 80 5.27 -9.79 10.77
N SER A 81 5.09 -10.29 12.00
CA SER A 81 4.16 -9.72 12.98
C SER A 81 4.52 -8.29 13.40
N ALA A 82 5.81 -7.98 13.53
CA ALA A 82 6.28 -6.64 13.86
C ALA A 82 6.04 -5.63 12.71
N ARG A 83 6.00 -6.10 11.46
CA ARG A 83 5.77 -5.24 10.29
C ARG A 83 4.29 -5.04 9.99
N SER A 84 3.42 -5.96 10.38
CA SER A 84 1.95 -5.81 10.30
C SER A 84 1.35 -4.96 11.43
N GLN A 85 2.18 -4.32 12.27
CA GLN A 85 1.68 -3.45 13.34
C GLN A 85 1.07 -2.17 12.75
N ASN A 86 -0.23 -1.99 12.97
CA ASN A 86 -1.00 -0.86 12.45
C ASN A 86 -0.40 0.51 12.79
N ALA A 87 0.22 0.68 13.96
CA ALA A 87 0.85 1.94 14.35
C ALA A 87 2.02 2.30 13.41
N ARG A 88 2.87 1.31 13.11
CA ARG A 88 4.01 1.48 12.20
C ARG A 88 3.57 1.83 10.78
N LEU A 89 2.55 1.14 10.25
CA LEU A 89 2.05 1.42 8.90
C LEU A 89 1.40 2.81 8.80
N GLN A 90 0.78 3.30 9.89
CA GLN A 90 0.28 4.68 9.94
C GLN A 90 1.42 5.69 9.88
N GLU A 91 2.47 5.50 10.69
CA GLU A 91 3.66 6.36 10.70
C GLU A 91 4.33 6.40 9.32
N ILE A 92 4.44 5.25 8.63
CA ILE A 92 4.95 5.17 7.26
C ILE A 92 4.06 5.97 6.30
N CYS A 93 2.75 5.83 6.38
CA CYS A 93 1.81 6.56 5.51
C CYS A 93 1.93 8.08 5.69
N ASP A 94 2.04 8.53 6.94
CA ASP A 94 2.17 9.96 7.27
C ASP A 94 3.55 10.50 6.88
N GLY A 95 4.62 9.78 7.23
CA GLY A 95 6.00 10.20 6.96
C GLY A 95 6.38 10.21 5.48
N SER A 96 5.75 9.38 4.65
CA SER A 96 5.96 9.35 3.20
C SER A 96 5.15 10.41 2.43
N GLY A 97 4.18 11.06 3.07
CA GLY A 97 3.24 11.98 2.39
C GLY A 97 2.10 11.28 1.63
N LEU A 98 2.00 9.94 1.69
CA LEU A 98 0.91 9.18 1.08
C LEU A 98 -0.46 9.57 1.63
N THR A 99 -0.55 9.99 2.91
CA THR A 99 -1.80 10.43 3.52
C THR A 99 -2.52 11.51 2.72
N ALA A 100 -1.77 12.47 2.13
CA ALA A 100 -2.36 13.53 1.32
C ALA A 100 -2.90 13.02 -0.04
N CYS A 101 -2.34 11.91 -0.54
CA CYS A 101 -2.68 11.33 -1.83
C CYS A 101 -3.99 10.52 -1.74
N ILE A 102 -4.32 9.96 -0.57
CA ILE A 102 -5.51 9.14 -0.36
C ILE A 102 -6.79 9.89 -0.75
N GLN A 103 -7.61 9.25 -1.58
CA GLN A 103 -8.97 9.69 -1.86
C GLN A 103 -9.89 9.22 -0.74
N ASN A 104 -10.10 10.11 0.22
CA ASN A 104 -10.83 9.80 1.44
C ASN A 104 -12.35 9.69 1.22
N ASN A 105 -13.04 9.08 2.18
CA ASN A 105 -14.50 9.10 2.24
C ASN A 105 -14.98 10.51 2.61
N PRO A 106 -15.82 11.16 1.77
CA PRO A 106 -16.34 12.50 2.04
C PRO A 106 -17.05 12.64 3.40
N SER A 107 -17.69 11.56 3.91
CA SER A 107 -18.38 11.59 5.20
C SER A 107 -17.44 11.69 6.42
N GLN A 108 -16.13 11.53 6.23
CA GLN A 108 -15.11 11.62 7.28
C GLN A 108 -14.56 13.05 7.46
N GLY A 109 -15.16 14.06 6.82
CA GLY A 109 -14.84 15.46 7.06
C GLY A 109 -13.39 15.84 6.77
N GLY A 110 -12.71 15.10 5.89
CA GLY A 110 -11.31 15.34 5.52
C GLY A 110 -10.28 14.60 6.39
N VAL A 111 -10.68 13.98 7.50
CA VAL A 111 -9.77 13.19 8.35
C VAL A 111 -9.56 11.80 7.75
N VAL A 112 -8.32 11.46 7.41
CA VAL A 112 -7.97 10.09 6.97
C VAL A 112 -7.79 9.21 8.20
N GLN A 113 -8.70 8.25 8.38
CA GLN A 113 -8.67 7.36 9.53
C GLN A 113 -7.41 6.47 9.57
N PRO A 114 -6.91 6.11 10.76
CA PRO A 114 -5.81 5.15 10.97
C PRO A 114 -5.85 3.92 10.06
N ARG A 115 -6.99 3.23 10.00
CA ARG A 115 -7.17 2.02 9.21
C ARG A 115 -7.08 2.26 7.70
N THR A 116 -7.48 3.44 7.24
CA THR A 116 -7.35 3.83 5.83
C THR A 116 -5.88 4.05 5.47
N LYS A 117 -5.10 4.62 6.39
CA LYS A 117 -3.66 4.82 6.20
C LYS A 117 -2.92 3.49 6.11
N THR A 118 -3.17 2.55 7.04
CA THR A 118 -2.55 1.22 6.98
C THR A 118 -2.90 0.49 5.69
N ALA A 119 -4.19 0.48 5.33
CA ALA A 119 -4.65 -0.16 4.10
C ALA A 119 -4.04 0.47 2.84
N ALA A 120 -3.84 1.79 2.81
CA ALA A 120 -3.20 2.46 1.68
C ALA A 120 -1.75 2.01 1.49
N VAL A 121 -0.97 1.86 2.57
CA VAL A 121 0.42 1.40 2.51
C VAL A 121 0.51 -0.03 1.96
N GLU A 122 -0.34 -0.94 2.45
CA GLU A 122 -0.41 -2.30 1.93
C GLU A 122 -0.87 -2.31 0.46
N ALA A 123 -1.89 -1.52 0.14
CA ALA A 123 -2.47 -1.47 -1.19
C ALA A 123 -1.50 -0.94 -2.26
N VAL A 124 -0.64 0.03 -1.94
CA VAL A 124 0.36 0.51 -2.92
C VAL A 124 1.44 -0.54 -3.20
N VAL A 125 1.79 -1.35 -2.21
CA VAL A 125 2.69 -2.51 -2.41
C VAL A 125 2.03 -3.55 -3.31
N ALA A 126 0.75 -3.86 -3.08
CA ALA A 126 0.00 -4.78 -3.94
C ALA A 126 -0.15 -4.25 -5.37
N ALA A 127 -0.48 -2.97 -5.54
CA ALA A 127 -0.60 -2.34 -6.83
C ALA A 127 0.72 -2.43 -7.62
N ALA A 128 1.86 -2.14 -6.97
CA ALA A 128 3.17 -2.28 -7.60
C ALA A 128 3.47 -3.73 -7.97
N HIS A 129 3.10 -4.70 -7.12
CA HIS A 129 3.20 -6.12 -7.45
C HIS A 129 2.36 -6.50 -8.67
N CYS A 130 1.14 -5.98 -8.81
CA CYS A 130 0.29 -6.22 -9.97
C CYS A 130 0.86 -5.58 -11.25
N ASP A 131 1.52 -4.42 -11.13
CA ASP A 131 2.06 -3.66 -12.25
C ASP A 131 3.39 -4.22 -12.79
N GLY A 132 4.30 -4.63 -11.89
CA GLY A 132 5.67 -5.01 -12.23
C GLY A 132 6.22 -6.21 -11.46
N GLY A 133 5.36 -6.98 -10.78
CA GLY A 133 5.75 -8.16 -10.00
C GLY A 133 6.49 -7.83 -8.71
N MET A 134 7.09 -8.86 -8.11
CA MET A 134 7.85 -8.73 -6.86
C MET A 134 8.96 -7.66 -6.90
N PRO A 135 9.72 -7.47 -8.00
CA PRO A 135 10.72 -6.40 -8.05
C PRO A 135 10.13 -5.00 -7.84
N ALA A 136 9.00 -4.69 -8.47
CA ALA A 136 8.30 -3.41 -8.28
C ALA A 136 7.80 -3.24 -6.84
N ALA A 137 7.23 -4.31 -6.26
CA ALA A 137 6.79 -4.32 -4.87
C ALA A 137 7.96 -4.05 -3.89
N GLN A 138 9.12 -4.66 -4.13
CA GLN A 138 10.33 -4.44 -3.34
C GLN A 138 10.82 -3.00 -3.40
N THR A 139 10.81 -2.37 -4.59
CA THR A 139 11.13 -0.94 -4.73
C THR A 139 10.24 -0.08 -3.83
N VAL A 140 8.94 -0.33 -3.84
CA VAL A 140 7.98 0.38 -2.97
C VAL A 140 8.26 0.10 -1.49
N MET A 141 8.47 -1.16 -1.10
CA MET A 141 8.76 -1.52 0.29
C MET A 141 10.02 -0.85 0.83
N LEU A 142 11.09 -0.79 0.03
CA LEU A 142 12.35 -0.14 0.39
C LEU A 142 12.19 1.37 0.55
N ASN A 143 11.55 2.03 -0.41
CA ASN A 143 11.35 3.49 -0.36
C ASN A 143 10.44 3.91 0.79
N LEU A 144 9.46 3.08 1.15
CA LEU A 144 8.58 3.32 2.30
C LEU A 144 9.19 2.86 3.65
N GLY A 145 10.38 2.24 3.66
CA GLY A 145 11.01 1.74 4.89
C GLY A 145 10.28 0.55 5.53
N ILE A 146 9.47 -0.19 4.75
CA ILE A 146 8.75 -1.39 5.17
C ILE A 146 9.71 -2.56 5.38
N VAL A 147 10.82 -2.62 4.64
CA VAL A 147 11.87 -3.63 4.80
C VAL A 147 13.24 -3.02 5.03
#